data_AF-W4K582-F1
#
_entry.id   AF-W4K582-F1
#
_cell.length_a   1.000
_cell.length_b   1.000
_cell.length_c   1.000
_cell.angle_alpha   90.00
_cell.angle_beta   90.00
_cell.angle_gamma   90.00
#
_symmetry.space_group_name_H-M   'P 1'
#
loop_
_entity.id
_entity.type
_entity.pdbx_description
1 polymer ?
#
loop_
_entity_poly.entity_id
_entity_poly.type
_entity_poly.pdbx_seq_one_letter_code
_entity_poly.pdbx_strand_id
1 'polypeptide(L)'
;MRDIPFEYVKKQMAKGFVKPLFTPYLLEHFDKKSFDEEAKEYYIKSIAGTAYPASSATMASGLNTLILMLVMFPDVQERAHAEIDRVIGSDRLPEFSDEGHMPYIAAIVKEVLRWAAFVPFAVPHSTAADDMYKGYFIPKGTFVIGNS
;
A
#
# COMPACT_ATOMS: atom_id res chain seq x y z
N MET A 1 13.02 14.51 0.18
CA MET A 1 12.55 13.82 1.42
C MET A 1 13.01 12.35 1.48
N ARG A 2 14.18 11.99 0.92
CA ARG A 2 14.65 10.59 0.87
C ARG A 2 16.07 10.42 1.44
N ASP A 3 16.88 11.48 1.39
CA ASP A 3 18.29 11.49 1.83
C ASP A 3 18.46 11.32 3.32
N ILE A 4 17.78 12.14 4.12
CA ILE A 4 17.93 12.17 5.57
C ILE A 4 17.62 10.80 6.21
N PRO A 5 16.49 10.12 5.88
CA PRO A 5 16.21 8.79 6.44
C PRO A 5 17.17 7.70 5.97
N PHE A 6 17.63 7.76 4.71
CA PHE A 6 18.55 6.78 4.14
C PHE A 6 19.94 6.87 4.80
N GLU A 7 20.47 8.08 4.94
CA GLU A 7 21.75 8.31 5.62
C GLU A 7 21.69 7.95 7.11
N TYR A 8 20.54 8.17 7.75
CA TYR A 8 20.32 7.70 9.11
C TYR A 8 20.45 6.17 9.20
N VAL A 9 19.83 5.42 8.27
CA VAL A 9 19.94 3.95 8.22
C VAL A 9 21.39 3.50 8.03
N LYS A 10 22.14 4.10 7.09
CA LYS A 10 23.56 3.78 6.87
C LYS A 10 24.40 4.01 8.13
N LYS A 11 24.17 5.12 8.85
CA LYS A 11 24.84 5.42 10.13
C LYS A 11 24.52 4.39 11.22
N GLN A 12 23.29 3.88 11.28
CA GLN A 12 22.92 2.85 12.25
C GLN A 12 23.53 1.48 11.91
N MET A 13 23.57 1.12 10.63
CA MET A 13 24.23 -0.11 10.17
C MET A 13 25.73 -0.08 10.48
N ALA A 14 26.41 1.04 10.27
CA ALA A 14 27.82 1.22 10.62
C ALA A 14 28.11 1.07 12.14
N LYS A 15 27.10 1.31 12.99
CA LYS A 15 27.17 1.10 14.44
C LYS A 15 26.86 -0.35 14.85
N GLY A 16 26.67 -1.27 13.90
CA GLY A 16 26.33 -2.66 14.15
C GLY A 16 24.84 -2.92 14.43
N PHE A 17 23.97 -1.92 14.25
CA PHE A 17 22.53 -2.10 14.40
C PHE A 17 21.92 -2.62 13.09
N VAL A 18 21.68 -3.94 13.02
CA VAL A 18 21.03 -4.56 11.86
C VAL A 18 19.85 -5.41 12.35
N LYS A 19 18.73 -4.74 12.64
CA LYS A 19 17.44 -5.42 12.67
C LYS A 19 17.01 -5.75 11.24
N PRO A 20 16.24 -6.83 10.99
CA PRO A 20 15.69 -7.10 9.67
C PRO A 20 14.69 -5.99 9.31
N LEU A 21 15.20 -4.99 8.59
CA LEU A 21 14.46 -3.81 8.14
C LEU A 21 14.57 -3.73 6.63
N PHE A 22 13.55 -3.12 6.01
CA PHE A 22 13.42 -3.05 4.56
C PHE A 22 14.66 -2.44 3.86
N THR A 23 15.12 -1.27 4.30
CA THR A 23 16.26 -0.58 3.66
C THR A 23 17.61 -1.30 3.86
N PRO A 24 18.00 -1.75 5.07
CA PRO A 24 19.18 -2.61 5.26
C PRO A 24 19.14 -3.89 4.42
N TYR A 25 17.98 -4.56 4.39
CA TYR A 25 17.80 -5.77 3.60
C TYR A 25 18.09 -5.51 2.11
N LEU A 26 17.56 -4.42 1.55
CA LEU A 26 17.85 -4.02 0.18
C LEU A 26 19.34 -3.67 -0.02
N LEU A 27 19.98 -2.98 0.92
CA LEU A 27 21.41 -2.66 0.81
C LEU A 27 22.29 -3.91 0.72
N GLU A 28 21.91 -4.97 1.44
CA GLU A 28 22.61 -6.26 1.48
C GLU A 28 22.33 -7.15 0.26
N HIS A 29 21.07 -7.18 -0.21
CA HIS A 29 20.59 -8.19 -1.18
C HIS A 29 20.34 -7.64 -2.60
N PHE A 30 20.42 -6.33 -2.81
CA PHE A 30 20.25 -5.76 -4.14
C PHE A 30 21.43 -6.17 -5.06
N ASP A 31 21.09 -6.66 -6.26
CA ASP A 31 22.02 -7.28 -7.18
C ASP A 31 23.20 -6.37 -7.52
N LYS A 32 24.40 -6.79 -7.10
CA LYS A 32 25.65 -6.06 -7.26
C LYS A 32 26.17 -6.05 -8.71
N LYS A 33 25.60 -6.85 -9.60
CA LYS A 33 26.09 -6.98 -10.99
C LYS A 33 25.32 -6.15 -12.00
N SER A 34 24.11 -5.70 -11.65
CA SER A 34 23.20 -5.04 -12.60
C SER A 34 23.31 -3.51 -12.61
N PHE A 35 23.90 -2.91 -11.56
CA PHE A 35 23.96 -1.45 -11.37
C PHE A 35 25.29 -1.05 -10.70
N ASP A 36 25.79 0.15 -11.01
CA ASP A 36 26.85 0.77 -10.20
C ASP A 36 26.31 1.19 -8.81
N GLU A 37 27.20 1.50 -7.88
CA GLU A 37 26.82 1.81 -6.49
C GLU A 37 25.97 3.09 -6.39
N GLU A 38 26.19 4.08 -7.25
CA GLU A 38 25.40 5.33 -7.23
C GLU A 38 23.96 5.07 -7.67
N ALA A 39 23.77 4.34 -8.77
CA ALA A 39 22.47 3.91 -9.26
C ALA A 39 21.75 3.01 -8.25
N LYS A 40 22.48 2.09 -7.61
CA LYS A 40 21.93 1.24 -6.54
C LYS A 40 21.39 2.07 -5.38
N GLU A 41 22.20 2.97 -4.82
CA GLU A 41 21.75 3.82 -3.71
C GLU A 41 20.56 4.69 -4.14
N TYR A 42 20.59 5.24 -5.36
CA TYR A 42 19.48 5.98 -5.93
C TYR A 42 18.18 5.16 -5.95
N TYR A 43 18.20 3.92 -6.43
CA TYR A 43 17.00 3.09 -6.51
C TYR A 43 16.49 2.67 -5.13
N ILE A 44 17.36 2.20 -4.23
CA ILE A 44 16.96 1.77 -2.89
C ILE A 44 16.32 2.93 -2.13
N LYS A 45 16.96 4.10 -2.18
CA LYS A 45 16.46 5.34 -1.60
C LYS A 45 15.14 5.80 -2.24
N SER A 46 14.99 5.59 -3.53
CA SER A 46 13.76 5.90 -4.26
C SER A 46 12.60 5.01 -3.83
N ILE A 47 12.82 3.71 -3.73
CA ILE A 47 11.81 2.72 -3.32
C ILE A 47 11.39 2.99 -1.87
N ALA A 48 12.36 3.01 -0.94
CA ALA A 48 12.05 3.25 0.48
C ALA A 48 11.40 4.62 0.71
N GLY A 49 11.87 5.65 0.01
CA GLY A 49 11.36 7.01 0.14
C GLY A 49 9.97 7.24 -0.47
N THR A 50 9.52 6.40 -1.40
CA THR A 50 8.18 6.47 -2.00
C THR A 50 7.17 5.58 -1.28
N ALA A 51 7.60 4.43 -0.76
CA ALA A 51 6.74 3.47 -0.07
C ALA A 51 6.01 4.08 1.15
N TYR A 52 6.71 4.90 1.95
CA TYR A 52 6.13 5.53 3.14
C TYR A 52 5.02 6.54 2.82
N PRO A 53 5.25 7.61 2.03
CA PRO A 53 4.20 8.59 1.75
C PRO A 53 3.02 7.98 0.98
N ALA A 54 3.26 7.01 0.09
CA ALA A 54 2.20 6.32 -0.64
C ALA A 54 1.25 5.53 0.26
N SER A 55 1.78 4.89 1.32
CA SER A 55 0.98 4.08 2.25
C SER A 55 0.39 4.91 3.40
N SER A 56 1.09 5.94 3.86
CA SER A 56 0.67 6.69 5.06
C SER A 56 -0.70 7.36 4.91
N ALA A 57 -0.91 8.13 3.83
CA ALA A 57 -2.16 8.85 3.63
C ALA A 57 -3.33 7.91 3.29
N THR A 58 -3.07 6.87 2.49
CA THR A 58 -4.08 5.89 2.07
C THR A 58 -4.57 5.04 3.26
N MET A 59 -3.66 4.56 4.11
CA MET A 59 -4.01 3.83 5.33
C MET A 59 -4.80 4.68 6.32
N ALA A 60 -4.36 5.93 6.55
CA ALA A 60 -5.07 6.84 7.47
C ALA A 60 -6.50 7.13 6.99
N SER A 61 -6.67 7.41 5.69
CA SER A 61 -8.00 7.61 5.11
C SER A 61 -8.87 6.35 5.23
N GLY A 62 -8.29 5.17 5.01
CA GLY A 62 -9.05 3.91 5.01
C GLY A 62 -9.58 3.56 6.38
N LEU A 63 -8.74 3.75 7.41
CA LEU A 63 -9.15 3.57 8.80
C LEU A 63 -10.22 4.59 9.22
N ASN A 64 -10.08 5.85 8.82
CA ASN A 64 -11.08 6.87 9.10
C ASN A 64 -12.43 6.52 8.46
N THR A 65 -12.42 6.08 7.19
CA THR A 65 -13.64 5.63 6.50
C THR A 65 -14.26 4.40 7.19
N LEU A 66 -13.44 3.42 7.59
CA LEU A 66 -13.92 2.25 8.32
C LEU A 66 -14.61 2.65 9.63
N ILE A 67 -13.96 3.49 10.45
CA ILE A 67 -14.54 3.95 11.72
C ILE A 67 -15.85 4.69 11.48
N LEU A 68 -15.89 5.58 10.50
CA LEU A 68 -17.11 6.31 10.14
C LEU A 68 -18.24 5.34 9.74
N MET A 69 -17.95 4.35 8.90
CA MET A 69 -18.94 3.35 8.50
C MET A 69 -19.47 2.54 9.67
N LEU A 70 -18.59 2.05 10.54
CA LEU A 70 -19.01 1.24 11.69
C LEU A 70 -19.88 2.06 12.66
N VAL A 71 -19.62 3.36 12.80
CA VAL A 71 -20.47 4.27 13.58
C VAL A 71 -21.83 4.49 12.91
N MET A 72 -21.88 4.58 11.58
CA MET A 72 -23.13 4.77 10.83
C MET A 72 -23.97 3.50 10.71
N PHE A 73 -23.35 2.32 10.75
CA PHE A 73 -23.97 1.01 10.56
C PHE A 73 -23.63 0.07 11.74
N PRO A 74 -24.20 0.31 12.93
CA PRO A 74 -23.87 -0.46 14.14
C PRO A 74 -24.24 -1.94 14.04
N ASP A 75 -25.25 -2.30 13.24
CA ASP A 75 -25.62 -3.69 12.95
C ASP A 75 -24.53 -4.43 12.15
N VAL A 76 -23.84 -3.71 11.25
CA VAL A 76 -22.68 -4.24 10.52
C VAL A 76 -21.53 -4.48 11.49
N GLN A 77 -21.30 -3.55 12.42
CA GLN A 77 -20.28 -3.70 13.46
C GLN A 77 -20.56 -4.92 14.34
N GLU A 78 -21.78 -5.09 14.85
CA GLU A 78 -22.15 -6.23 15.69
C GLU A 78 -21.89 -7.57 14.99
N ARG A 79 -22.28 -7.68 13.71
CA ARG A 79 -22.03 -8.87 12.89
C ARG A 79 -20.54 -9.13 12.64
N ALA A 80 -19.75 -8.06 12.49
CA ALA A 80 -18.30 -8.16 12.33
C ALA A 80 -17.65 -8.73 13.60
N HIS A 81 -18.03 -8.19 14.76
CA HIS A 81 -17.58 -8.71 16.05
C HIS A 81 -17.97 -10.18 16.25
N ALA A 82 -19.21 -10.56 15.92
CA ALA A 82 -19.65 -11.96 16.03
C ALA A 82 -18.85 -12.93 15.15
N GLU A 83 -18.43 -12.52 13.95
CA GLU A 83 -17.55 -13.34 13.11
C GLU A 83 -16.13 -13.46 13.70
N ILE A 84 -15.57 -12.35 14.20
CA ILE A 84 -14.26 -12.34 14.85
C ILE A 84 -14.26 -13.26 16.08
N ASP A 85 -15.26 -13.14 16.95
CA ASP A 85 -15.39 -13.95 18.16
C ASP A 85 -15.53 -15.44 17.81
N ARG A 86 -16.27 -15.78 16.75
CA ARG A 86 -16.44 -17.17 16.28
C ARG A 86 -15.14 -17.77 15.75
N VAL A 87 -14.34 -17.01 15.01
CA VAL A 87 -13.15 -17.53 14.31
C VAL A 87 -11.90 -17.49 15.18
N ILE A 88 -11.73 -16.40 15.95
CA ILE A 88 -10.51 -16.11 16.70
C ILE A 88 -10.69 -16.40 18.19
N GLY A 89 -11.86 -16.09 18.73
CA GLY A 89 -12.14 -16.15 20.17
C GLY A 89 -11.42 -15.03 20.95
N SER A 90 -11.26 -15.23 22.26
CA SER A 90 -10.67 -14.23 23.19
C SER A 90 -9.21 -14.49 23.56
N ASP A 91 -8.65 -15.64 23.16
CA ASP A 91 -7.43 -16.17 23.78
C ASP A 91 -6.15 -15.86 23.00
N ARG A 92 -6.29 -15.33 21.77
CA ARG A 92 -5.16 -15.00 20.88
C ARG A 92 -5.46 -13.82 19.96
N LEU A 93 -4.40 -13.30 19.34
CA LEU A 93 -4.51 -12.32 18.27
C LEU A 93 -4.82 -12.99 16.92
N PRO A 94 -5.37 -12.23 15.95
CA PRO A 94 -5.57 -12.71 14.57
C PRO A 94 -4.26 -13.11 13.88
N GLU A 95 -4.32 -14.15 13.05
CA GLU A 95 -3.23 -14.60 12.19
C GLU A 95 -3.68 -14.65 10.71
N PHE A 96 -2.73 -14.70 9.76
CA PHE A 96 -3.05 -14.79 8.33
C PHE A 96 -3.83 -16.05 7.94
N SER A 97 -3.68 -17.13 8.70
CA SER A 97 -4.45 -18.38 8.52
C SER A 97 -5.96 -18.19 8.77
N ASP A 98 -6.37 -17.14 9.49
CA ASP A 98 -7.77 -16.86 9.80
C ASP A 98 -8.51 -16.18 8.64
N GLU A 99 -7.79 -15.52 7.73
CA GLU A 99 -8.37 -14.65 6.69
C GLU A 99 -9.43 -15.38 5.85
N GLY A 100 -9.16 -16.63 5.45
CA GLY A 100 -10.08 -17.46 4.67
C GLY A 100 -11.38 -17.85 5.41
N HIS A 101 -11.42 -17.69 6.73
CA HIS A 101 -12.55 -18.05 7.59
C HIS A 101 -13.39 -16.83 8.01
N MET A 102 -13.00 -15.62 7.59
CA MET A 102 -13.68 -14.36 7.91
C MET A 102 -14.22 -13.64 6.65
N PRO A 103 -15.14 -14.28 5.90
CA PRO A 103 -15.66 -13.70 4.66
C PRO A 103 -16.43 -12.40 4.87
N TYR A 104 -17.05 -12.19 6.04
CA TYR A 104 -17.78 -10.96 6.33
C TYR A 104 -16.82 -9.79 6.60
N ILE A 105 -15.73 -10.02 7.35
CA ILE A 105 -14.65 -9.03 7.49
C ILE A 105 -14.03 -8.68 6.14
N ALA A 106 -13.77 -9.69 5.29
CA ALA A 106 -13.26 -9.46 3.94
C ALA A 106 -14.23 -8.61 3.08
N ALA A 107 -15.54 -8.79 3.25
CA ALA A 107 -16.55 -7.97 2.60
C ALA A 107 -16.55 -6.52 3.11
N ILE A 108 -16.42 -6.32 4.44
CA ILE A 108 -16.30 -4.98 5.04
C ILE A 108 -15.07 -4.25 4.48
N VAL A 109 -13.91 -4.90 4.44
CA VAL A 109 -12.69 -4.30 3.88
C VAL A 109 -12.93 -3.87 2.43
N LYS A 110 -13.52 -4.73 1.60
CA LYS A 110 -13.86 -4.37 0.21
C LYS A 110 -14.80 -3.18 0.11
N GLU A 111 -15.81 -3.10 0.98
CA GLU A 111 -16.77 -2.01 0.97
C GLU A 111 -16.14 -0.69 1.46
N VAL A 112 -15.27 -0.73 2.46
CA VAL A 112 -14.49 0.45 2.89
C VAL A 112 -13.62 0.95 1.75
N LEU A 113 -12.88 0.05 1.07
CA LEU A 113 -12.04 0.41 -0.07
C LEU A 113 -12.87 1.00 -1.23
N ARG A 114 -14.11 0.53 -1.42
CA ARG A 114 -15.04 1.05 -2.43
C ARG A 114 -15.49 2.49 -2.13
N TRP A 115 -15.71 2.84 -0.86
CA TRP A 115 -16.16 4.19 -0.48
C TRP A 115 -15.02 5.19 -0.30
N ALA A 116 -13.89 4.75 0.24
CA ALA A 116 -12.83 5.64 0.65
C ALA A 116 -12.16 6.37 -0.53
N ALA A 117 -12.37 5.89 -1.77
CA ALA A 117 -11.94 6.48 -3.04
C ALA A 117 -10.61 7.25 -2.91
N PHE A 118 -9.57 6.55 -2.43
CA PHE A 118 -8.30 7.15 -1.99
C PHE A 118 -7.61 8.01 -3.06
N VAL A 119 -7.88 7.66 -4.31
CA VAL A 119 -7.38 8.34 -5.49
C VAL A 119 -8.58 8.55 -6.39
N PRO A 120 -9.44 9.57 -6.18
CA PRO A 120 -10.73 9.71 -6.87
C PRO A 120 -10.59 9.87 -8.40
N PHE A 121 -9.37 10.19 -8.84
CA PHE A 121 -8.94 10.08 -10.22
C PHE A 121 -7.72 9.18 -10.26
N ALA A 122 -7.76 8.12 -11.07
CA ALA A 122 -6.61 7.23 -11.23
C ALA A 122 -5.35 8.01 -11.64
N VAL A 123 -4.16 7.44 -11.39
CA VAL A 123 -2.89 8.03 -11.82
C VAL A 123 -2.96 8.31 -13.32
N PRO A 124 -2.65 9.54 -13.79
CA PRO A 124 -2.65 9.83 -15.22
C PRO A 124 -1.69 8.94 -15.97
N HIS A 125 -2.17 8.27 -17.02
CA HIS A 125 -1.35 7.49 -17.94
C HIS A 125 -1.25 8.22 -19.28
N SER A 126 -0.12 8.13 -19.96
CA SER A 126 0.04 8.66 -21.32
C SER A 126 0.05 7.51 -22.32
N THR A 127 -0.66 7.64 -23.44
CA THR A 127 -0.69 6.60 -24.48
C THR A 127 0.69 6.44 -25.13
N ALA A 128 1.20 5.21 -25.19
CA ALA A 128 2.52 4.91 -25.76
C ALA A 128 2.54 4.97 -27.30
N ALA A 129 1.37 4.80 -27.92
CA ALA A 129 1.13 4.85 -29.36
C ALA A 129 -0.30 5.36 -29.62
N ASP A 130 -0.62 5.60 -30.89
CA ASP A 130 -1.99 5.87 -31.31
C ASP A 130 -2.89 4.66 -31.01
N ASP A 131 -4.11 4.92 -30.56
CA ASP A 131 -5.07 3.87 -30.16
C ASP A 131 -6.49 4.20 -30.64
N MET A 132 -7.36 3.19 -30.65
CA MET A 132 -8.78 3.30 -30.99
C MET A 132 -9.63 2.68 -29.88
N TYR A 133 -10.31 3.52 -29.11
CA TYR A 133 -11.17 3.06 -28.02
C TYR A 133 -12.63 3.37 -28.32
N LYS A 134 -13.49 2.35 -28.41
CA LYS A 134 -14.93 2.49 -28.70
C LYS A 134 -15.23 3.35 -29.95
N GLY A 135 -14.38 3.27 -30.97
CA GLY A 135 -14.49 4.05 -32.21
C GLY A 135 -13.92 5.47 -32.14
N TYR A 136 -13.31 5.87 -31.01
CA TYR A 136 -12.62 7.15 -30.88
C TYR A 136 -11.11 6.96 -31.06
N PHE A 137 -10.53 7.74 -31.97
CA PHE A 137 -9.08 7.79 -32.16
C PHE A 137 -8.42 8.57 -31.01
N ILE A 138 -7.42 7.97 -30.37
CA ILE A 138 -6.66 8.55 -29.27
C ILE A 138 -5.19 8.65 -29.73
N PRO A 139 -4.66 9.86 -29.98
CA PRO A 139 -3.27 10.03 -30.40
C PRO A 139 -2.29 9.56 -29.34
N LYS A 140 -1.10 9.15 -29.78
CA LYS A 140 0.08 8.94 -28.93
C LYS A 140 0.37 10.16 -28.07
N GLY A 141 0.72 9.95 -26.82
CA GLY A 141 1.03 10.99 -25.85
C GLY A 141 -0.19 11.57 -25.12
N THR A 142 -1.41 11.12 -25.44
CA THR A 142 -2.63 11.60 -24.78
C THR A 142 -2.68 11.16 -23.32
N PHE A 143 -2.98 12.09 -22.41
CA PHE A 143 -3.24 11.75 -21.00
C PHE A 143 -4.63 11.16 -20.83
N VAL A 144 -4.69 9.97 -20.24
CA VAL A 144 -5.91 9.26 -19.87
C VAL A 144 -5.97 9.17 -18.35
N ILE A 145 -7.08 9.64 -17.79
CA ILE A 145 -7.34 9.64 -16.35
C ILE A 145 -8.61 8.84 -16.13
N GLY A 146 -8.49 7.71 -15.44
CA GLY A 146 -9.63 6.88 -15.08
C GLY A 146 -10.44 7.53 -13.97
N ASN A 147 -11.77 7.49 -14.08
CA ASN A 147 -12.65 7.66 -12.93
C ASN A 147 -12.67 6.33 -12.15
N SER A 148 -12.37 6.37 -10.86
CA SER A 148 -12.08 5.21 -10.02
C SER A 148 -13.06 5.07 -8.88
#